data_AF-A0A7D5P2N3-F1
#
_entry.id   AF-A0A7D5P2N3-F1
#
_cell.length_a   1.000
_cell.length_b   1.000
_cell.length_c   1.000
_cell.angle_alpha   90.00
_cell.angle_beta   90.00
_cell.angle_gamma   90.00
#
_symmetry.space_group_name_H-M   'P 1'
#
loop_
_entity.id
_entity.type
_entity.pdbx_description
1 polymer ?
#
loop_
_entity_poly.entity_id
_entity_poly.type
_entity_poly.pdbx_seq_one_letter_code
_entity_poly.pdbx_strand_id
1 'polypeptide(L)'
;MNRTRAARGLALVALVVVSVVGPTVGLAAANEQQRTTSSPLSEMEGSGTPRDPYVITTVEQLQAMNEDLTAHYALGSDIDASVTETWNAGNGFDPVGGENGAFRGSFDGNGRALSELTIVRPQAANVGLFGLTTGTVQNVSLRDVTVNGNQNIGALAGVNSGSITGSSATGTLRATGSNVGGLVGVNDGQIVASYADASVAGSEVVGGLAGASNGPIRGSYATGTVGATRTAGGLVGANSNAVTASYATATVDVDQVAGGLVGTNSGTIRTSFAASEVDGNATVGGIAGTNGNSIVGQTYWDEGVAEVNDSAGDGAGIGTALSTAELTGEGALSSLDGFDAANIWTTTEEYPVHQWERPAVDPLDQWQVPTPTAAPPTPTQTPTAAPTPSPTPTSSGGAFAVGPGFGPVAVLVAVAALAVLAVRRP
;
A
#
# COMPACT_ATOMS: atom_id res chain seq x y z
N MET A 1 -60.35 60.82 28.48
CA MET A 1 -61.17 59.60 28.65
C MET A 1 -60.22 58.41 28.42
N ASN A 2 -59.51 57.86 29.41
CA ASN A 2 -59.88 57.00 30.55
C ASN A 2 -60.38 55.57 30.19
N ARG A 3 -59.49 54.58 30.43
CA ARG A 3 -59.65 53.20 30.99
C ARG A 3 -60.60 52.21 30.25
N THR A 4 -60.37 50.89 30.11
CA THR A 4 -59.84 49.86 31.05
C THR A 4 -59.72 48.47 30.36
N ARG A 5 -58.75 47.63 30.81
CA ARG A 5 -58.75 46.12 30.97
C ARG A 5 -58.87 45.21 29.71
N ALA A 6 -58.34 43.98 29.64
CA ALA A 6 -57.84 43.01 30.63
C ALA A 6 -56.84 42.00 30.01
N ALA A 7 -56.02 41.38 30.87
CA ALA A 7 -55.17 40.22 30.62
C ALA A 7 -55.86 38.89 30.98
N ARG A 8 -55.46 37.79 30.32
CA ARG A 8 -55.66 36.36 30.68
C ARG A 8 -54.51 35.59 29.99
N GLY A 9 -53.80 34.61 30.53
CA GLY A 9 -53.84 33.85 31.79
C GLY A 9 -53.09 32.54 31.51
N LEU A 10 -51.93 32.35 32.16
CA LEU A 10 -51.07 31.16 32.07
C LEU A 10 -51.66 30.04 32.93
N ALA A 11 -51.72 28.80 32.44
CA ALA A 11 -52.06 27.62 33.25
C ALA A 11 -51.00 26.52 33.08
N LEU A 12 -50.32 26.25 34.19
CA LEU A 12 -49.31 25.22 34.40
C LEU A 12 -50.02 23.88 34.68
N VAL A 13 -49.74 22.83 33.92
CA VAL A 13 -50.23 21.46 34.19
C VAL A 13 -49.08 20.64 34.78
N ALA A 14 -49.22 20.26 36.05
CA ALA A 14 -48.34 19.33 36.74
C ALA A 14 -48.80 17.89 36.43
N LEU A 15 -47.90 17.07 35.88
CA LEU A 15 -48.13 15.64 35.65
C LEU A 15 -47.60 14.85 36.85
N VAL A 16 -48.51 14.22 37.59
CA VAL A 16 -48.21 13.28 38.68
C VAL A 16 -48.00 11.90 38.06
N VAL A 17 -46.80 11.33 38.18
CA VAL A 17 -46.51 9.95 37.83
C VAL A 17 -46.94 9.05 39.00
N VAL A 18 -47.98 8.27 38.78
CA VAL A 18 -48.46 7.23 39.70
C VAL A 18 -47.62 5.97 39.46
N SER A 19 -46.87 5.56 40.49
CA SER A 19 -46.17 4.28 40.54
C SER A 19 -47.17 3.15 40.79
N VAL A 20 -47.27 2.22 39.84
CA VAL A 20 -48.01 0.97 40.02
C VAL A 20 -47.02 -0.13 40.40
N VAL A 21 -47.13 -0.59 41.65
CA VAL A 21 -46.48 -1.80 42.16
C VAL A 21 -47.31 -3.00 41.67
N GLY A 22 -46.71 -3.86 40.85
CA GLY A 22 -47.24 -5.19 40.49
C GLY A 22 -46.52 -6.30 41.25
N PRO A 23 -47.18 -7.43 41.55
CA PRO A 23 -46.65 -8.43 42.48
C PRO A 23 -45.55 -9.31 41.85
N THR A 24 -44.62 -9.69 42.72
CA THR A 24 -43.56 -10.69 42.53
C THR A 24 -44.12 -12.04 42.05
N VAL A 25 -43.54 -12.58 40.97
CA VAL A 25 -43.72 -13.99 40.59
C VAL A 25 -42.34 -14.60 40.33
N GLY A 26 -41.97 -15.56 41.19
CA GLY A 26 -41.15 -16.73 40.88
C GLY A 26 -39.74 -16.50 40.35
N LEU A 27 -38.75 -16.69 41.22
CA LEU A 27 -37.42 -17.18 40.83
C LEU A 27 -37.60 -18.52 40.09
N ALA A 28 -37.54 -18.50 38.77
CA ALA A 28 -36.96 -19.61 38.03
C ALA A 28 -35.50 -19.24 37.84
N ALA A 29 -34.61 -19.94 38.56
CA ALA A 29 -33.20 -19.95 38.25
C ALA A 29 -33.06 -20.55 36.83
N ALA A 30 -33.05 -19.67 35.83
CA ALA A 30 -32.47 -20.00 34.55
C ALA A 30 -31.01 -20.29 34.86
N ASN A 31 -30.63 -21.53 34.62
CA ASN A 31 -29.27 -22.02 34.69
C ASN A 31 -28.42 -21.12 33.77
N GLU A 32 -27.81 -20.07 34.34
CA GLU A 32 -26.74 -19.31 33.72
C GLU A 32 -25.58 -20.29 33.57
N GLN A 33 -25.62 -21.09 32.50
CA GLN A 33 -24.40 -21.56 31.90
C GLN A 33 -23.70 -20.31 31.42
N GLN A 34 -22.85 -19.79 32.31
CA GLN A 34 -21.78 -18.86 32.02
C GLN A 34 -20.91 -19.51 30.94
N ARG A 35 -21.35 -19.44 29.68
CA ARG A 35 -20.44 -19.50 28.55
C ARG A 35 -19.56 -18.29 28.75
N THR A 36 -18.37 -18.51 29.28
CA THR A 36 -17.22 -17.71 28.91
C THR A 36 -17.21 -17.75 27.39
N THR A 37 -17.75 -16.72 26.74
CA THR A 37 -17.61 -16.55 25.30
C THR A 37 -16.13 -16.30 25.10
N SER A 38 -15.40 -17.38 24.81
CA SER A 38 -14.03 -17.30 24.34
C SER A 38 -14.00 -16.29 23.20
N SER A 39 -12.99 -15.43 23.18
CA SER A 39 -12.79 -14.53 22.05
C SER A 39 -12.60 -15.38 20.79
N PRO A 40 -13.11 -14.95 19.62
CA PRO A 40 -12.83 -15.64 18.36
C PRO A 40 -11.33 -15.83 18.10
N LEU A 41 -10.46 -14.93 18.59
CA LEU A 41 -9.00 -15.08 18.52
C LEU A 41 -8.52 -16.33 19.27
N SER A 42 -9.05 -16.57 20.48
CA SER A 42 -8.68 -17.73 21.31
C SER A 42 -9.19 -19.06 20.78
N GLU A 43 -10.08 -19.04 19.79
CA GLU A 43 -10.66 -20.21 19.13
C GLU A 43 -10.00 -20.53 17.79
N MET A 44 -9.09 -19.68 17.30
CA MET A 44 -8.35 -19.92 16.06
C MET A 44 -7.35 -21.06 16.22
N GLU A 45 -7.12 -21.81 15.13
CA GLU A 45 -5.97 -22.69 15.03
C GLU A 45 -4.68 -21.85 14.90
N GLY A 46 -3.57 -22.37 15.42
CA GLY A 46 -2.27 -21.68 15.47
C GLY A 46 -2.06 -20.85 16.75
N SER A 47 -0.85 -20.32 16.90
CA SER A 47 -0.42 -19.54 18.08
C SER A 47 -0.13 -18.07 17.77
N GLY A 48 -0.38 -17.63 16.54
CA GLY A 48 -0.13 -16.26 16.10
C GLY A 48 1.36 -15.92 15.92
N THR A 49 2.24 -16.93 15.87
CA THR A 49 3.69 -16.72 15.68
C THR A 49 4.07 -16.82 14.20
N PRO A 50 5.26 -16.33 13.77
CA PRO A 50 5.65 -16.40 12.35
C PRO A 50 5.71 -17.82 11.77
N ARG A 51 5.92 -18.84 12.62
CA ARG A 51 6.00 -20.26 12.20
C ARG A 51 4.69 -21.03 12.38
N ASP A 52 3.74 -20.42 13.05
CA ASP A 52 2.46 -21.01 13.42
C ASP A 52 1.42 -19.88 13.51
N PRO A 53 1.08 -19.26 12.37
CA PRO A 53 0.16 -18.13 12.32
C PRO A 53 -1.25 -18.57 12.71
N TYR A 54 -2.05 -17.64 13.21
CA TYR A 54 -3.48 -17.87 13.38
C TYR A 54 -4.16 -18.12 12.04
N VAL A 55 -4.97 -19.17 11.98
CA VAL A 55 -5.73 -19.54 10.78
C VAL A 55 -7.12 -18.95 10.85
N ILE A 56 -7.45 -18.09 9.89
CA ILE A 56 -8.73 -17.39 9.79
C ILE A 56 -9.62 -18.13 8.78
N THR A 57 -10.79 -18.56 9.23
CA THR A 57 -11.80 -19.28 8.42
C THR A 57 -13.18 -18.63 8.47
N THR A 58 -13.40 -17.64 9.35
CA THR A 58 -14.66 -16.89 9.43
C THR A 58 -14.40 -15.39 9.48
N VAL A 59 -15.43 -14.60 9.18
CA VAL A 59 -15.32 -13.13 9.22
C VAL A 59 -15.23 -12.60 10.66
N GLU A 60 -15.77 -13.30 11.65
CA GLU A 60 -15.59 -12.97 13.08
C GLU A 60 -14.14 -13.17 13.52
N GLN A 61 -13.49 -14.23 13.03
CA GLN A 61 -12.06 -14.44 13.21
C GLN A 61 -11.25 -13.33 12.55
N LEU A 62 -11.62 -12.92 11.32
CA LEU A 62 -10.96 -11.79 10.65
C LEU A 62 -11.08 -10.51 11.50
N GLN A 63 -12.26 -10.25 12.08
CA GLN A 63 -12.48 -9.09 12.93
C GLN A 63 -11.64 -9.12 14.21
N ALA A 64 -11.41 -10.31 14.77
CA ALA A 64 -10.63 -10.51 15.98
C ALA A 64 -9.13 -10.24 15.82
N MET A 65 -8.63 -9.97 14.61
CA MET A 65 -7.28 -9.44 14.40
C MET A 65 -7.02 -8.14 15.18
N ASN A 66 -8.07 -7.36 15.47
CA ASN A 66 -7.96 -6.16 16.29
C ASN A 66 -7.61 -6.45 17.77
N GLU A 67 -7.67 -7.70 18.21
CA GLU A 67 -7.28 -8.10 19.57
C GLU A 67 -5.77 -8.32 19.73
N ASP A 68 -5.05 -8.64 18.65
CA ASP A 68 -3.58 -8.73 18.63
C ASP A 68 -2.99 -8.26 17.29
N LEU A 69 -2.74 -6.95 17.21
CA LEU A 69 -2.18 -6.30 16.02
C LEU A 69 -0.73 -6.71 15.70
N THR A 70 -0.08 -7.51 16.55
CA THR A 70 1.32 -7.96 16.38
C THR A 70 1.44 -9.41 15.93
N ALA A 71 0.35 -10.17 15.99
CA ALA A 71 0.34 -11.58 15.61
C ALA A 71 0.40 -11.80 14.08
N HIS A 72 0.65 -13.04 13.72
CA HIS A 72 0.73 -13.50 12.33
C HIS A 72 -0.52 -14.28 11.97
N TYR A 73 -1.08 -14.02 10.80
CA TYR A 73 -2.37 -14.50 10.36
C TYR A 73 -2.29 -15.05 8.93
N ALA A 74 -3.06 -16.10 8.65
CA ALA A 74 -3.24 -16.63 7.32
C ALA A 74 -4.70 -17.05 7.09
N LEU A 75 -5.22 -16.87 5.87
CA LEU A 75 -6.53 -17.41 5.51
C LEU A 75 -6.45 -18.94 5.36
N GLY A 76 -7.36 -19.64 6.04
CA GLY A 76 -7.55 -21.09 5.92
C GLY A 76 -8.55 -21.47 4.83
N SER A 77 -9.53 -20.60 4.57
CA SER A 77 -10.57 -20.77 3.56
C SER A 77 -10.90 -19.44 2.89
N ASP A 78 -11.63 -19.50 1.77
CA ASP A 78 -12.32 -18.32 1.27
C ASP A 78 -13.34 -17.85 2.33
N ILE A 79 -13.50 -16.54 2.45
CA ILE A 79 -14.41 -15.92 3.42
C ILE A 79 -15.44 -15.09 2.66
N ASP A 80 -16.71 -15.42 2.84
CA ASP A 80 -17.84 -14.57 2.48
C ASP A 80 -18.11 -13.61 3.65
N ALA A 81 -17.87 -12.32 3.43
CA ALA A 81 -18.04 -11.26 4.42
C ALA A 81 -19.32 -10.44 4.20
N SER A 82 -20.27 -10.92 3.39
CA SER A 82 -21.56 -10.25 3.11
C SER A 82 -22.32 -9.85 4.38
N VAL A 83 -22.24 -10.68 5.42
CA VAL A 83 -22.88 -10.42 6.73
C VAL A 83 -22.41 -9.12 7.38
N THR A 84 -21.21 -8.63 7.02
CA THR A 84 -20.63 -7.40 7.57
C THR A 84 -21.47 -6.18 7.25
N GLU A 85 -22.26 -6.16 6.17
CA GLU A 85 -23.17 -5.06 5.84
C GLU A 85 -24.09 -4.68 7.01
N THR A 86 -24.47 -5.67 7.83
CA THR A 86 -25.35 -5.45 9.00
C THR A 86 -24.61 -5.11 10.29
N TRP A 87 -23.29 -5.25 10.31
CA TRP A 87 -22.46 -5.04 11.50
C TRP A 87 -22.38 -3.57 11.89
N ASN A 88 -22.08 -3.31 13.16
CA ASN A 88 -21.81 -1.97 13.68
C ASN A 88 -22.91 -0.95 13.34
N ALA A 89 -24.17 -1.37 13.45
CA ALA A 89 -25.36 -0.59 13.07
C ALA A 89 -25.36 -0.15 11.59
N GLY A 90 -24.95 -1.04 10.69
CA GLY A 90 -24.86 -0.79 9.26
C GLY A 90 -23.55 -0.12 8.82
N ASN A 91 -22.58 0.05 9.73
CA ASN A 91 -21.28 0.61 9.39
C ASN A 91 -20.31 -0.43 8.83
N GLY A 92 -20.66 -1.71 8.78
CA GLY A 92 -19.73 -2.69 8.22
C GLY A 92 -18.71 -3.23 9.23
N PHE A 93 -17.71 -3.93 8.70
CA PHE A 93 -16.51 -4.38 9.40
C PHE A 93 -15.75 -3.21 10.04
N ASP A 94 -15.03 -3.48 11.14
CA ASP A 94 -14.15 -2.50 11.79
C ASP A 94 -12.70 -2.65 11.36
N PRO A 95 -12.11 -1.64 10.66
CA PRO A 95 -10.77 -1.71 10.13
C PRO A 95 -9.75 -2.25 11.12
N VAL A 96 -8.90 -3.16 10.66
CA VAL A 96 -7.79 -3.69 11.45
C VAL A 96 -6.70 -2.62 11.55
N GLY A 97 -6.27 -2.30 12.76
CA GLY A 97 -5.21 -1.32 12.97
C GLY A 97 -5.61 0.11 12.62
N GLY A 98 -6.66 0.63 13.29
CA GLY A 98 -7.14 2.01 13.18
C GLY A 98 -6.75 2.88 14.38
N GLU A 99 -7.75 3.37 15.13
CA GLU A 99 -7.56 4.21 16.32
C GLU A 99 -6.73 3.54 17.43
N ASN A 100 -6.73 2.20 17.44
CA ASN A 100 -6.03 1.37 18.43
C ASN A 100 -4.53 1.15 18.11
N GLY A 101 -4.02 1.77 17.04
CA GLY A 101 -2.64 1.64 16.58
C GLY A 101 -2.51 0.83 15.30
N ALA A 102 -1.32 0.88 14.69
CA ALA A 102 -1.06 0.19 13.41
C ALA A 102 -1.03 -1.33 13.55
N PHE A 103 -1.50 -2.05 12.52
CA PHE A 103 -1.17 -3.45 12.34
C PHE A 103 0.34 -3.61 12.09
N ARG A 104 1.00 -4.47 12.87
CA ARG A 104 2.47 -4.68 12.86
C ARG A 104 2.86 -6.13 12.53
N GLY A 105 1.90 -7.03 12.59
CA GLY A 105 2.08 -8.45 12.29
C GLY A 105 2.19 -8.77 10.80
N SER A 106 1.81 -9.98 10.44
CA SER A 106 1.66 -10.37 9.02
C SER A 106 0.29 -10.95 8.72
N PHE A 107 -0.20 -10.71 7.51
CA PHE A 107 -1.44 -11.28 6.99
C PHE A 107 -1.19 -11.88 5.60
N ASP A 108 -1.35 -13.19 5.50
CA ASP A 108 -1.22 -13.94 4.24
C ASP A 108 -2.60 -14.41 3.76
N GLY A 109 -3.03 -13.94 2.60
CA GLY A 109 -4.27 -14.41 1.99
C GLY A 109 -4.18 -15.85 1.48
N ASN A 110 -2.98 -16.43 1.36
CA ASN A 110 -2.75 -17.86 1.12
C ASN A 110 -3.54 -18.42 -0.08
N GLY A 111 -3.69 -17.61 -1.14
CA GLY A 111 -4.46 -17.95 -2.34
C GLY A 111 -5.97 -18.02 -2.14
N ARG A 112 -6.48 -17.53 -1.00
CA ARG A 112 -7.91 -17.44 -0.68
C ARG A 112 -8.45 -16.04 -0.93
N ALA A 113 -9.76 -15.97 -1.16
CA ALA A 113 -10.47 -14.72 -1.35
C ALA A 113 -11.27 -14.31 -0.12
N LEU A 114 -11.35 -12.99 0.11
CA LEU A 114 -12.31 -12.36 1.00
C LEU A 114 -13.31 -11.58 0.14
N SER A 115 -14.56 -12.02 0.11
CA SER A 115 -15.60 -11.48 -0.77
C SER A 115 -16.64 -10.66 -0.01
N GLU A 116 -17.25 -9.67 -0.67
CA GLU A 116 -18.42 -8.91 -0.18
C GLU A 116 -18.21 -8.18 1.16
N LEU A 117 -16.96 -7.81 1.47
CA LEU A 117 -16.62 -7.04 2.66
C LEU A 117 -17.20 -5.61 2.57
N THR A 118 -17.97 -5.21 3.58
CA THR A 118 -18.51 -3.84 3.69
C THR A 118 -17.80 -3.07 4.81
N ILE A 119 -17.28 -1.88 4.50
CA ILE A 119 -16.68 -0.94 5.47
C ILE A 119 -17.20 0.46 5.20
N VAL A 120 -18.06 0.98 6.08
CA VAL A 120 -18.66 2.31 5.96
C VAL A 120 -18.24 3.18 7.14
N ARG A 121 -17.40 4.18 6.86
CA ARG A 121 -16.81 5.12 7.84
C ARG A 121 -16.83 6.55 7.28
N PRO A 122 -18.00 7.13 6.97
CA PRO A 122 -18.13 8.35 6.15
C PRO A 122 -17.41 9.59 6.70
N GLN A 123 -17.11 9.62 7.99
CA GLN A 123 -16.40 10.72 8.66
C GLN A 123 -14.97 10.36 9.09
N ALA A 124 -14.56 9.10 8.95
CA ALA A 124 -13.23 8.67 9.37
C ALA A 124 -12.23 8.76 8.22
N ALA A 125 -10.98 8.99 8.59
CA ALA A 125 -9.83 8.80 7.71
C ALA A 125 -9.24 7.39 7.90
N ASN A 126 -8.38 6.99 6.97
CA ASN A 126 -7.62 5.73 7.02
C ASN A 126 -8.56 4.52 7.05
N VAL A 127 -9.27 4.31 5.94
CA VAL A 127 -10.31 3.27 5.85
C VAL A 127 -9.91 2.24 4.80
N GLY A 128 -9.97 0.97 5.21
CA GLY A 128 -9.72 -0.23 4.42
C GLY A 128 -9.81 -1.45 5.33
N LEU A 129 -9.57 -2.66 4.80
CA LEU A 129 -9.42 -3.84 5.66
C LEU A 129 -8.43 -3.55 6.80
N PHE A 130 -7.32 -2.90 6.44
CA PHE A 130 -6.43 -2.25 7.38
C PHE A 130 -6.65 -0.74 7.38
N GLY A 131 -6.81 -0.12 8.55
CA GLY A 131 -6.80 1.34 8.64
C GLY A 131 -5.39 1.86 8.36
N LEU A 132 -4.42 1.38 9.14
CA LEU A 132 -3.00 1.64 9.03
C LEU A 132 -2.24 0.32 9.25
N THR A 133 -1.37 -0.03 8.31
CA THR A 133 -0.45 -1.17 8.43
C THR A 133 1.01 -0.73 8.33
N THR A 134 1.83 -1.25 9.23
CA THR A 134 3.30 -1.23 9.19
C THR A 134 3.88 -2.64 9.01
N GLY A 135 2.99 -3.63 8.94
CA GLY A 135 3.32 -5.05 8.85
C GLY A 135 3.53 -5.53 7.41
N THR A 136 3.45 -6.86 7.25
CA THR A 136 3.55 -7.50 5.93
C THR A 136 2.19 -8.06 5.52
N VAL A 137 1.67 -7.63 4.39
CA VAL A 137 0.39 -8.08 3.85
C VAL A 137 0.64 -8.70 2.47
N GLN A 138 0.33 -9.97 2.30
CA GLN A 138 0.63 -10.68 1.06
C GLN A 138 -0.49 -11.58 0.58
N ASN A 139 -0.58 -11.77 -0.74
CA ASN A 139 -1.49 -12.71 -1.40
C ASN A 139 -2.97 -12.53 -1.05
N VAL A 140 -3.39 -11.30 -0.74
CA VAL A 140 -4.77 -11.01 -0.33
C VAL A 140 -5.60 -10.69 -1.55
N SER A 141 -6.66 -11.45 -1.81
CA SER A 141 -7.65 -11.14 -2.86
C SER A 141 -8.95 -10.65 -2.25
N LEU A 142 -9.20 -9.34 -2.34
CA LEU A 142 -10.48 -8.73 -1.97
C LEU A 142 -11.42 -8.70 -3.17
N ARG A 143 -12.60 -9.30 -3.05
CA ARG A 143 -13.58 -9.38 -4.13
C ARG A 143 -14.86 -8.66 -3.74
N ASP A 144 -15.36 -7.81 -4.65
CA ASP A 144 -16.65 -7.15 -4.53
C ASP A 144 -16.83 -6.37 -3.22
N VAL A 145 -15.77 -5.67 -2.79
CA VAL A 145 -15.82 -4.90 -1.54
C VAL A 145 -16.57 -3.58 -1.70
N THR A 146 -17.18 -3.11 -0.61
CA THR A 146 -17.77 -1.78 -0.54
C THR A 146 -17.07 -0.99 0.55
N VAL A 147 -16.35 0.08 0.17
CA VAL A 147 -15.66 0.96 1.13
C VAL A 147 -16.11 2.41 0.98
N ASN A 148 -16.53 3.01 2.10
CA ASN A 148 -16.89 4.42 2.17
C ASN A 148 -16.12 5.12 3.29
N GLY A 149 -15.50 6.26 3.01
CA GLY A 149 -14.96 7.10 4.07
C GLY A 149 -14.69 8.55 3.69
N ASN A 150 -13.87 9.24 4.50
CA ASN A 150 -13.53 10.64 4.26
C ASN A 150 -12.21 10.80 3.51
N GLN A 151 -11.10 10.33 4.08
CA GLN A 151 -9.74 10.53 3.56
C GLN A 151 -8.90 9.27 3.70
N ASN A 152 -7.91 9.09 2.83
CA ASN A 152 -6.99 7.94 2.85
C ASN A 152 -7.77 6.63 2.82
N ILE A 153 -8.41 6.36 1.69
CA ILE A 153 -9.30 5.22 1.52
C ILE A 153 -8.67 4.25 0.53
N GLY A 154 -8.58 2.98 0.91
CA GLY A 154 -8.24 1.88 0.01
C GLY A 154 -8.92 0.59 0.44
N ALA A 155 -9.18 -0.31 -0.49
CA ALA A 155 -9.86 -1.57 -0.16
C ALA A 155 -9.06 -2.38 0.86
N LEU A 156 -7.75 -2.49 0.61
CA LEU A 156 -6.84 -3.24 1.47
C LEU A 156 -6.32 -2.39 2.63
N ALA A 157 -5.86 -1.17 2.34
CA ALA A 157 -5.33 -0.29 3.39
C ALA A 157 -5.71 1.18 3.18
N GLY A 158 -6.12 1.85 4.26
CA GLY A 158 -6.17 3.30 4.26
C GLY A 158 -4.78 3.91 4.13
N VAL A 159 -3.85 3.45 4.95
CA VAL A 159 -2.42 3.80 4.91
C VAL A 159 -1.55 2.55 4.99
N ASN A 160 -0.64 2.41 4.04
CA ASN A 160 0.43 1.41 4.06
C ASN A 160 1.76 2.08 4.39
N SER A 161 2.37 1.74 5.52
CA SER A 161 3.75 2.07 5.88
C SER A 161 4.63 0.80 6.00
N GLY A 162 4.12 -0.35 5.52
CA GLY A 162 4.79 -1.65 5.54
C GLY A 162 5.02 -2.19 4.12
N SER A 163 4.70 -3.47 3.91
CA SER A 163 4.82 -4.14 2.61
C SER A 163 3.50 -4.75 2.19
N ILE A 164 3.07 -4.44 0.97
CA ILE A 164 1.94 -5.09 0.29
C ILE A 164 2.46 -5.81 -0.95
N THR A 165 2.18 -7.11 -1.08
CA THR A 165 2.69 -7.91 -2.21
C THR A 165 1.71 -8.95 -2.70
N GLY A 166 1.53 -9.10 -4.02
CA GLY A 166 0.66 -10.16 -4.55
C GLY A 166 -0.82 -9.98 -4.22
N SER A 167 -1.22 -8.76 -3.84
CA SER A 167 -2.57 -8.46 -3.33
C SER A 167 -3.42 -7.72 -4.34
N SER A 168 -4.73 -7.93 -4.29
CA SER A 168 -5.69 -7.37 -5.22
C SER A 168 -7.01 -6.94 -4.59
N ALA A 169 -7.70 -6.04 -5.27
CA ALA A 169 -9.04 -5.60 -4.88
C ALA A 169 -9.96 -5.35 -6.08
N THR A 170 -11.20 -5.81 -5.97
CA THR A 170 -12.35 -5.38 -6.81
C THR A 170 -13.47 -4.83 -5.95
N GLY A 171 -14.34 -4.02 -6.54
CA GLY A 171 -15.52 -3.49 -5.86
C GLY A 171 -15.72 -1.98 -6.04
N THR A 172 -16.38 -1.34 -5.08
CA THR A 172 -16.73 0.09 -5.13
C THR A 172 -16.17 0.84 -3.92
N LEU A 173 -15.42 1.91 -4.19
CA LEU A 173 -14.85 2.78 -3.17
C LEU A 173 -15.35 4.22 -3.37
N ARG A 174 -15.80 4.84 -2.30
CA ARG A 174 -16.29 6.23 -2.31
C ARG A 174 -15.67 7.02 -1.17
N ALA A 175 -15.11 8.18 -1.49
CA ALA A 175 -14.66 9.12 -0.48
C ALA A 175 -15.19 10.54 -0.72
N THR A 176 -15.27 11.30 0.36
CA THR A 176 -15.66 12.73 0.32
C THR A 176 -14.46 13.67 0.33
N GLY A 177 -13.25 13.17 0.62
CA GLY A 177 -12.01 13.94 0.69
C GLY A 177 -10.91 13.41 -0.23
N SER A 178 -9.67 13.47 0.26
CA SER A 178 -8.45 13.18 -0.51
C SER A 178 -7.90 11.78 -0.29
N ASN A 179 -7.10 11.36 -1.27
CA ASN A 179 -6.29 10.15 -1.30
C ASN A 179 -7.18 8.90 -1.27
N VAL A 180 -7.78 8.61 -2.42
CA VAL A 180 -8.59 7.41 -2.62
C VAL A 180 -7.86 6.54 -3.64
N GLY A 181 -7.51 5.32 -3.26
CA GLY A 181 -6.93 4.32 -4.16
C GLY A 181 -7.76 3.06 -4.18
N GLY A 182 -7.85 2.35 -5.31
CA GLY A 182 -8.58 1.08 -5.35
C GLY A 182 -8.02 0.02 -4.39
N LEU A 183 -6.70 0.01 -4.17
CA LEU A 183 -6.04 -0.88 -3.20
C LEU A 183 -5.62 -0.15 -1.92
N VAL A 184 -4.95 1.00 -2.06
CA VAL A 184 -4.35 1.74 -0.93
C VAL A 184 -4.66 3.24 -1.01
N GLY A 185 -5.11 3.85 0.08
CA GLY A 185 -5.29 5.31 0.14
C GLY A 185 -3.96 6.07 0.03
N VAL A 186 -3.06 5.83 0.99
CA VAL A 186 -1.71 6.39 1.03
C VAL A 186 -0.66 5.29 1.17
N ASN A 187 0.31 5.26 0.26
CA ASN A 187 1.43 4.34 0.30
C ASN A 187 2.72 5.04 0.73
N ASP A 188 3.11 4.90 1.99
CA ASP A 188 4.43 5.27 2.53
C ASP A 188 5.42 4.09 2.55
N GLY A 189 4.91 2.86 2.43
CA GLY A 189 5.66 1.61 2.34
C GLY A 189 5.91 1.18 0.88
N GLN A 190 5.87 -0.12 0.60
CA GLN A 190 5.98 -0.63 -0.76
C GLN A 190 4.73 -1.40 -1.21
N ILE A 191 4.44 -1.31 -2.51
CA ILE A 191 3.44 -2.13 -3.20
C ILE A 191 4.14 -2.85 -4.36
N VAL A 192 4.02 -4.17 -4.41
CA VAL A 192 4.71 -5.01 -5.40
C VAL A 192 3.76 -6.07 -5.96
N ALA A 193 3.75 -6.27 -7.28
CA ALA A 193 2.97 -7.35 -7.92
C ALA A 193 1.49 -7.35 -7.49
N SER A 194 0.89 -6.16 -7.47
CA SER A 194 -0.43 -5.93 -6.90
C SER A 194 -1.32 -5.16 -7.86
N TYR A 195 -2.64 -5.37 -7.79
CA TYR A 195 -3.55 -4.73 -8.72
C TYR A 195 -4.88 -4.29 -8.12
N ALA A 196 -5.57 -3.40 -8.81
CA ALA A 196 -6.93 -3.00 -8.48
C ALA A 196 -7.81 -2.92 -9.73
N ASP A 197 -8.98 -3.56 -9.65
CA ASP A 197 -10.06 -3.47 -10.62
C ASP A 197 -11.32 -3.00 -9.90
N ALA A 198 -11.27 -1.78 -9.39
CA ALA A 198 -12.31 -1.21 -8.55
C ALA A 198 -12.83 0.11 -9.13
N SER A 199 -14.13 0.36 -8.93
CA SER A 199 -14.72 1.67 -9.20
C SER A 199 -14.44 2.60 -8.04
N VAL A 200 -13.61 3.62 -8.27
CA VAL A 200 -13.13 4.55 -7.26
C VAL A 200 -13.67 5.94 -7.54
N ALA A 201 -14.37 6.54 -6.58
CA ALA A 201 -14.85 7.91 -6.68
C ALA A 201 -14.39 8.75 -5.47
N GLY A 202 -13.80 9.91 -5.72
CA GLY A 202 -13.34 10.85 -4.69
C GLY A 202 -13.46 12.30 -5.14
N SER A 203 -13.17 13.26 -4.25
CA SER A 203 -13.23 14.69 -4.59
C SER A 203 -11.87 15.25 -5.00
N GLU A 204 -10.82 14.94 -4.24
CA GLU A 204 -9.53 15.62 -4.35
C GLU A 204 -8.51 14.83 -5.20
N VAL A 205 -7.87 13.82 -4.61
CA VAL A 205 -6.81 13.02 -5.24
C VAL A 205 -7.23 11.56 -5.27
N VAL A 206 -7.34 11.00 -6.48
CA VAL A 206 -7.84 9.65 -6.72
C VAL A 206 -6.89 8.89 -7.65
N GLY A 207 -6.59 7.64 -7.35
CA GLY A 207 -5.87 6.75 -8.25
C GLY A 207 -6.52 5.38 -8.35
N GLY A 208 -6.34 4.68 -9.47
CA GLY A 208 -6.90 3.34 -9.64
C GLY A 208 -6.32 2.34 -8.65
N LEU A 209 -5.01 2.38 -8.39
CA LEU A 209 -4.35 1.53 -7.39
C LEU A 209 -4.12 2.27 -6.07
N ALA A 210 -3.51 3.45 -6.13
CA ALA A 210 -3.12 4.23 -4.96
C ALA A 210 -3.57 5.70 -5.06
N GLY A 211 -4.14 6.25 -4.00
CA GLY A 211 -4.47 7.68 -3.96
C GLY A 211 -3.21 8.54 -4.00
N ALA A 212 -2.35 8.37 -3.00
CA ALA A 212 -1.01 8.98 -2.95
C ALA A 212 0.07 7.92 -2.73
N SER A 213 1.23 8.09 -3.36
CA SER A 213 2.39 7.20 -3.18
C SER A 213 3.67 7.97 -2.86
N ASN A 214 4.12 7.83 -1.62
CA ASN A 214 5.41 8.29 -1.11
C ASN A 214 6.46 7.19 -1.04
N GLY A 215 6.07 5.93 -1.17
CA GLY A 215 6.96 4.79 -1.35
C GLY A 215 6.82 4.13 -2.72
N PRO A 216 7.66 3.12 -3.03
CA PRO A 216 7.75 2.56 -4.38
C PRO A 216 6.55 1.67 -4.73
N ILE A 217 6.15 1.73 -6.01
CA ILE A 217 5.17 0.83 -6.64
C ILE A 217 5.88 0.08 -7.78
N ARG A 218 5.79 -1.25 -7.80
CA ARG A 218 6.50 -2.10 -8.77
C ARG A 218 5.67 -3.26 -9.27
N GLY A 219 5.72 -3.54 -10.56
CA GLY A 219 5.06 -4.73 -11.11
C GLY A 219 3.54 -4.68 -10.97
N SER A 220 2.95 -3.49 -10.92
CA SER A 220 1.60 -3.26 -10.39
C SER A 220 0.70 -2.54 -11.40
N TYR A 221 -0.60 -2.82 -11.35
CA TYR A 221 -1.53 -2.25 -12.34
C TYR A 221 -2.92 -1.89 -11.80
N ALA A 222 -3.66 -1.10 -12.59
CA ALA A 222 -5.07 -0.81 -12.33
C ALA A 222 -5.89 -0.75 -13.62
N THR A 223 -7.12 -1.27 -13.56
CA THR A 223 -8.04 -1.37 -14.72
C THR A 223 -9.41 -0.76 -14.47
N GLY A 224 -9.76 -0.50 -13.20
CA GLY A 224 -11.08 -0.01 -12.83
C GLY A 224 -11.34 1.45 -13.21
N THR A 225 -12.56 1.93 -12.96
CA THR A 225 -12.95 3.32 -13.22
C THR A 225 -12.51 4.25 -12.11
N VAL A 226 -11.95 5.42 -12.45
CA VAL A 226 -11.45 6.44 -11.54
C VAL A 226 -12.20 7.75 -11.78
N GLY A 227 -13.02 8.17 -10.83
CA GLY A 227 -13.75 9.43 -10.85
C GLY A 227 -13.22 10.43 -9.82
N ALA A 228 -12.89 11.66 -10.23
CA ALA A 228 -12.45 12.72 -9.33
C ALA A 228 -12.97 14.11 -9.71
N THR A 229 -13.04 15.04 -8.75
CA THR A 229 -13.29 16.46 -9.08
C THR A 229 -12.00 17.22 -9.37
N ARG A 230 -10.88 16.91 -8.71
CA ARG A 230 -9.63 17.68 -8.87
C ARG A 230 -8.50 16.95 -9.58
N THR A 231 -8.11 15.78 -9.11
CA THR A 231 -6.94 15.10 -9.67
C THR A 231 -7.15 13.60 -9.68
N ALA A 232 -7.00 13.00 -10.86
CA ALA A 232 -7.07 11.57 -11.06
C ALA A 232 -5.88 11.04 -11.86
N GLY A 233 -5.41 9.85 -11.48
CA GLY A 233 -4.47 9.07 -12.28
C GLY A 233 -4.96 7.63 -12.45
N GLY A 234 -4.78 7.05 -13.63
CA GLY A 234 -5.21 5.66 -13.87
C GLY A 234 -4.60 4.66 -12.89
N LEU A 235 -3.35 4.85 -12.47
CA LEU A 235 -2.68 4.05 -11.44
C LEU A 235 -2.56 4.79 -10.10
N VAL A 236 -2.01 6.01 -10.12
CA VAL A 236 -1.70 6.78 -8.90
C VAL A 236 -2.24 8.20 -9.01
N GLY A 237 -2.98 8.68 -8.00
CA GLY A 237 -3.47 10.06 -8.00
C GLY A 237 -2.32 11.08 -7.88
N ALA A 238 -1.51 10.94 -6.83
CA ALA A 238 -0.31 11.76 -6.60
C ALA A 238 0.92 10.89 -6.31
N ASN A 239 1.96 11.01 -7.12
CA ASN A 239 3.20 10.27 -6.96
C ASN A 239 4.35 11.18 -6.51
N SER A 240 5.11 10.73 -5.51
CA SER A 240 6.35 11.37 -5.05
C SER A 240 7.54 10.40 -4.97
N ASN A 241 7.37 9.15 -5.42
CA ASN A 241 8.42 8.11 -5.41
C ASN A 241 8.49 7.36 -6.76
N ALA A 242 9.13 6.19 -6.77
CA ALA A 242 9.31 5.39 -7.97
C ALA A 242 8.06 4.56 -8.30
N VAL A 243 7.54 4.74 -9.52
CA VAL A 243 6.60 3.83 -10.19
C VAL A 243 7.39 3.11 -11.27
N THR A 244 7.49 1.78 -11.22
CA THR A 244 8.35 1.03 -12.15
C THR A 244 7.71 -0.27 -12.59
N ALA A 245 7.78 -0.59 -13.89
CA ALA A 245 7.18 -1.83 -14.39
C ALA A 245 5.71 -1.90 -14.00
N SER A 246 4.95 -0.87 -14.38
CA SER A 246 3.57 -0.71 -13.96
C SER A 246 2.73 -0.20 -15.10
N TYR A 247 1.44 -0.52 -15.09
CA TYR A 247 0.55 -0.04 -16.13
C TYR A 247 -0.84 0.31 -15.63
N ALA A 248 -1.55 1.10 -16.43
CA ALA A 248 -2.97 1.35 -16.21
C ALA A 248 -3.74 1.19 -17.53
N THR A 249 -4.90 0.55 -17.45
CA THR A 249 -5.91 0.50 -18.53
C THR A 249 -7.26 0.97 -18.00
N ALA A 250 -7.22 1.98 -17.13
CA ALA A 250 -8.37 2.49 -16.40
C ALA A 250 -9.21 3.43 -17.27
N THR A 251 -10.48 3.62 -16.92
CA THR A 251 -11.25 4.79 -17.38
C THR A 251 -11.10 5.90 -16.34
N VAL A 252 -10.61 7.06 -16.73
CA VAL A 252 -10.35 8.21 -15.86
C VAL A 252 -11.29 9.35 -16.24
N ASP A 253 -12.19 9.72 -15.33
CA ASP A 253 -13.18 10.81 -15.48
C ASP A 253 -12.91 11.89 -14.41
N VAL A 254 -12.51 13.09 -14.84
CA VAL A 254 -12.12 14.16 -13.90
C VAL A 254 -12.35 15.58 -14.39
N ASP A 255 -12.82 16.47 -13.49
CA ASP A 255 -13.11 17.85 -13.87
C ASP A 255 -11.88 18.75 -14.09
N GLN A 256 -10.71 18.39 -13.57
CA GLN A 256 -9.51 19.25 -13.66
C GLN A 256 -8.28 18.55 -14.21
N VAL A 257 -7.55 17.77 -13.39
CA VAL A 257 -6.24 17.21 -13.75
C VAL A 257 -6.33 15.70 -13.93
N ALA A 258 -6.02 15.22 -15.13
CA ALA A 258 -6.13 13.82 -15.50
C ALA A 258 -4.80 13.30 -16.05
N GLY A 259 -4.33 12.17 -15.54
CA GLY A 259 -3.21 11.44 -16.13
C GLY A 259 -3.57 10.00 -16.42
N GLY A 260 -3.23 9.50 -17.60
CA GLY A 260 -3.49 8.11 -17.95
C GLY A 260 -2.80 7.11 -17.00
N LEU A 261 -1.64 7.46 -16.45
CA LEU A 261 -0.95 6.69 -15.41
C LEU A 261 -0.99 7.39 -14.04
N VAL A 262 -0.61 8.67 -13.99
CA VAL A 262 -0.42 9.42 -12.73
C VAL A 262 -1.09 10.79 -12.81
N GLY A 263 -1.91 11.19 -11.84
CA GLY A 263 -2.53 12.52 -11.87
C GLY A 263 -1.51 13.65 -11.72
N THR A 264 -0.78 13.67 -10.60
CA THR A 264 0.34 14.60 -10.35
C THR A 264 1.61 13.84 -10.04
N ASN A 265 2.67 14.11 -10.79
CA ASN A 265 3.95 13.43 -10.62
C ASN A 265 5.06 14.36 -10.13
N SER A 266 5.68 13.98 -9.02
CA SER A 266 6.92 14.54 -8.46
C SER A 266 7.99 13.47 -8.19
N GLY A 267 7.71 12.22 -8.58
CA GLY A 267 8.59 11.06 -8.44
C GLY A 267 9.04 10.50 -9.79
N THR A 268 9.77 9.38 -9.78
CA THR A 268 10.30 8.76 -11.02
C THR A 268 9.30 7.77 -11.60
N ILE A 269 9.10 7.79 -12.91
CA ILE A 269 8.29 6.80 -13.63
C ILE A 269 9.19 6.11 -14.66
N ARG A 270 9.20 4.77 -14.69
CA ARG A 270 10.07 4.04 -15.62
C ARG A 270 9.49 2.69 -16.03
N THR A 271 9.75 2.27 -17.27
CA THR A 271 9.34 0.95 -17.79
C THR A 271 7.86 0.70 -17.54
N SER A 272 7.03 1.71 -17.79
CA SER A 272 5.60 1.71 -17.45
C SER A 272 4.78 2.19 -18.64
N PHE A 273 3.50 1.84 -18.70
CA PHE A 273 2.64 2.36 -19.75
C PHE A 273 1.22 2.69 -19.30
N ALA A 274 0.55 3.57 -20.05
CA ALA A 274 -0.86 3.84 -19.90
C ALA A 274 -1.61 3.53 -21.19
N ALA A 275 -2.67 2.74 -21.08
CA ALA A 275 -3.70 2.61 -22.10
C ALA A 275 -5.06 2.90 -21.46
N SER A 276 -5.10 4.00 -20.71
CA SER A 276 -6.28 4.49 -20.01
C SER A 276 -7.08 5.41 -20.92
N GLU A 277 -8.40 5.26 -20.92
CA GLU A 277 -9.31 6.26 -21.49
C GLU A 277 -9.36 7.44 -20.53
N VAL A 278 -9.17 8.65 -21.02
CA VAL A 278 -9.07 9.84 -20.17
C VAL A 278 -10.05 10.91 -20.64
N ASP A 279 -11.08 11.14 -19.85
CA ASP A 279 -12.01 12.25 -20.00
C ASP A 279 -11.70 13.32 -18.93
N GLY A 280 -11.11 14.43 -19.37
CA GLY A 280 -10.66 15.49 -18.48
C GLY A 280 -10.93 16.89 -19.04
N ASN A 281 -11.43 17.79 -18.18
CA ASN A 281 -11.91 19.11 -18.61
C ASN A 281 -10.86 20.24 -18.59
N ALA A 282 -9.64 20.04 -18.07
CA ALA A 282 -8.63 21.11 -18.00
C ALA A 282 -7.20 20.69 -18.39
N THR A 283 -6.56 19.80 -17.64
CA THR A 283 -5.15 19.42 -17.83
C THR A 283 -5.06 17.91 -17.94
N VAL A 284 -4.89 17.42 -19.17
CA VAL A 284 -4.92 15.98 -19.50
C VAL A 284 -3.61 15.59 -20.15
N GLY A 285 -2.98 14.52 -19.66
CA GLY A 285 -1.84 13.92 -20.34
C GLY A 285 -1.91 12.40 -20.37
N GLY A 286 -1.34 11.80 -21.41
CA GLY A 286 -1.37 10.36 -21.62
C GLY A 286 -0.65 9.57 -20.51
N ILE A 287 0.38 10.15 -19.89
CA ILE A 287 1.06 9.60 -18.72
C ILE A 287 0.68 10.36 -17.47
N ALA A 288 0.94 11.67 -17.46
CA ALA A 288 0.76 12.51 -16.29
C ALA A 288 -0.20 13.67 -16.54
N GLY A 289 -1.05 14.03 -15.58
CA GLY A 289 -1.78 15.29 -15.66
C GLY A 289 -0.82 16.47 -15.50
N THR A 290 -0.10 16.50 -14.38
CA THR A 290 1.00 17.45 -14.16
C THR A 290 2.30 16.72 -13.80
N ASN A 291 3.43 17.28 -14.21
CA ASN A 291 4.75 16.69 -13.98
C ASN A 291 5.76 17.75 -13.51
N GLY A 292 6.16 17.65 -12.24
CA GLY A 292 7.10 18.54 -11.57
C GLY A 292 8.59 18.34 -11.92
N ASN A 293 8.92 17.98 -13.16
CA ASN A 293 10.28 17.72 -13.68
C ASN A 293 11.01 16.53 -13.04
N SER A 294 10.36 15.37 -13.04
CA SER A 294 10.95 14.11 -12.59
C SER A 294 11.38 13.26 -13.78
N ILE A 295 12.40 12.40 -13.58
CA ILE A 295 12.91 11.52 -14.64
C ILE A 295 11.81 10.54 -15.05
N VAL A 296 11.42 10.60 -16.31
CA VAL A 296 10.56 9.62 -16.95
C VAL A 296 11.32 9.10 -18.16
N GLY A 297 11.57 7.80 -18.17
CA GLY A 297 12.25 7.13 -19.27
C GLY A 297 11.56 5.80 -19.52
N GLN A 298 11.61 5.30 -20.76
CA GLN A 298 11.01 3.99 -21.09
C GLN A 298 9.55 3.93 -20.65
N THR A 299 8.80 5.01 -20.88
CA THR A 299 7.41 5.14 -20.45
C THR A 299 6.56 5.54 -21.63
N TYR A 300 5.43 4.86 -21.82
CA TYR A 300 4.67 4.86 -23.07
C TYR A 300 3.18 5.06 -22.83
N TRP A 301 2.46 5.70 -23.73
CA TRP A 301 1.00 5.69 -23.67
C TRP A 301 0.39 5.40 -25.03
N ASP A 302 -0.81 4.82 -24.99
CA ASP A 302 -1.67 4.68 -26.17
C ASP A 302 -2.36 6.01 -26.48
N GLU A 303 -1.91 6.70 -27.52
CA GLU A 303 -2.50 7.98 -27.94
C GLU A 303 -3.90 7.82 -28.56
N GLY A 304 -4.21 6.64 -29.08
CA GLY A 304 -5.51 6.33 -29.68
C GLY A 304 -6.60 6.10 -28.64
N VAL A 305 -6.24 5.55 -27.47
CA VAL A 305 -7.18 5.34 -26.36
C VAL A 305 -7.31 6.59 -25.48
N ALA A 306 -6.20 7.28 -25.22
CA ALA A 306 -6.24 8.46 -24.36
C ALA A 306 -6.81 9.71 -25.07
N GLU A 307 -6.87 9.69 -26.41
CA GLU A 307 -7.22 10.84 -27.26
C GLU A 307 -6.37 12.10 -26.99
N VAL A 308 -5.17 11.94 -26.44
CA VAL A 308 -4.21 13.01 -26.14
C VAL A 308 -2.84 12.76 -26.75
N ASN A 309 -2.27 13.81 -27.34
CA ASN A 309 -0.97 13.79 -28.02
C ASN A 309 0.20 14.19 -27.11
N ASP A 310 -0.07 14.70 -25.91
CA ASP A 310 0.96 15.13 -24.96
C ASP A 310 1.09 14.13 -23.79
N SER A 311 2.34 13.80 -23.44
CA SER A 311 2.62 12.88 -22.33
C SER A 311 2.24 13.46 -20.97
N ALA A 312 2.37 14.78 -20.84
CA ALA A 312 1.98 15.52 -19.65
C ALA A 312 1.08 16.70 -20.04
N GLY A 313 -0.03 16.89 -19.33
CA GLY A 313 -0.99 17.95 -19.65
C GLY A 313 -0.47 19.37 -19.42
N ASP A 314 0.63 19.53 -18.67
CA ASP A 314 1.34 20.80 -18.48
C ASP A 314 2.45 21.06 -19.53
N GLY A 315 2.57 20.19 -20.54
CA GLY A 315 3.54 20.31 -21.63
C GLY A 315 4.96 19.85 -21.28
N ALA A 316 5.18 19.29 -20.09
CA ALA A 316 6.45 18.67 -19.73
C ALA A 316 6.59 17.31 -20.44
N GLY A 317 7.19 17.28 -21.64
CA GLY A 317 7.44 16.05 -22.40
C GLY A 317 8.26 15.02 -21.60
N ILE A 318 7.68 13.84 -21.37
CA ILE A 318 8.20 12.82 -20.45
C ILE A 318 8.06 11.38 -20.94
N GLY A 319 7.21 11.10 -21.92
CA GLY A 319 6.97 9.74 -22.43
C GLY A 319 7.09 9.66 -23.94
N THR A 320 6.83 8.48 -24.49
CA THR A 320 6.69 8.25 -25.93
C THR A 320 5.24 7.86 -26.26
N ALA A 321 4.60 8.61 -27.14
CA ALA A 321 3.30 8.25 -27.71
C ALA A 321 3.49 7.05 -28.64
N LEU A 322 2.59 6.09 -28.57
CA LEU A 322 2.55 4.95 -29.47
C LEU A 322 1.07 4.68 -29.81
N SER A 323 0.84 4.17 -31.02
CA SER A 323 -0.50 3.77 -31.43
C SER A 323 -0.93 2.46 -30.74
N THR A 324 -2.23 2.20 -30.67
CA THR A 324 -2.76 0.91 -30.18
C THR A 324 -2.14 -0.29 -30.87
N ALA A 325 -1.88 -0.19 -32.18
CA ALA A 325 -1.25 -1.28 -32.94
C ALA A 325 0.21 -1.53 -32.55
N GLU A 326 0.93 -0.51 -32.06
CA GLU A 326 2.31 -0.63 -31.57
C GLU A 326 2.37 -1.13 -30.12
N LEU A 327 1.32 -0.86 -29.32
CA LEU A 327 1.21 -1.29 -27.92
C LEU A 327 0.55 -2.65 -27.71
N THR A 328 -0.01 -3.27 -28.75
CA THR A 328 -0.76 -4.54 -28.62
C THR A 328 -0.19 -5.66 -29.49
N GLY A 329 -0.59 -6.90 -29.17
CA GLY A 329 -0.22 -8.08 -29.93
C GLY A 329 1.20 -8.61 -29.64
N GLU A 330 1.58 -9.67 -30.37
CA GLU A 330 2.86 -10.39 -30.17
C GLU A 330 4.11 -9.53 -30.42
N GLY A 331 3.98 -8.41 -31.12
CA GLY A 331 5.07 -7.47 -31.42
C GLY A 331 5.25 -6.36 -30.39
N ALA A 332 4.31 -6.17 -29.45
CA ALA A 332 4.26 -4.97 -28.61
C ALA A 332 5.56 -4.67 -27.85
N LEU A 333 6.22 -5.69 -27.29
CA LEU A 333 7.46 -5.51 -26.53
C LEU A 333 8.65 -5.03 -27.38
N SER A 334 8.57 -5.13 -28.72
CA SER A 334 9.59 -4.55 -29.60
C SER A 334 9.54 -3.03 -29.69
N SER A 335 8.37 -2.44 -29.38
CA SER A 335 8.14 -0.99 -29.32
C SER A 335 8.48 -0.41 -27.93
N LEU A 336 8.58 -1.26 -26.90
CA LEU A 336 8.72 -0.88 -25.50
C LEU A 336 10.16 -1.10 -25.01
N ASP A 337 11.04 -0.15 -25.30
CA ASP A 337 12.43 -0.19 -24.82
C ASP A 337 12.50 -0.29 -23.28
N GLY A 338 13.42 -1.10 -22.78
CA GLY A 338 13.62 -1.36 -21.35
C GLY A 338 12.63 -2.34 -20.72
N PHE A 339 11.60 -2.81 -21.44
CA PHE A 339 10.68 -3.82 -20.91
C PHE A 339 11.35 -5.19 -20.94
N ASP A 340 11.63 -5.74 -19.76
CA ASP A 340 12.25 -7.06 -19.61
C ASP A 340 11.26 -8.19 -19.96
N ALA A 341 11.33 -8.66 -21.21
CA ALA A 341 10.56 -9.79 -21.71
C ALA A 341 10.99 -11.15 -21.13
N ALA A 342 12.18 -11.23 -20.51
CA ALA A 342 12.66 -12.47 -19.93
C ALA A 342 12.02 -12.74 -18.57
N ASN A 343 11.85 -11.70 -17.73
CA ASN A 343 11.43 -11.89 -16.34
C ASN A 343 10.16 -11.13 -15.92
N ILE A 344 9.80 -10.04 -16.58
CA ILE A 344 8.75 -9.13 -16.09
C ILE A 344 7.54 -9.18 -17.00
N TRP A 345 7.73 -8.93 -18.30
CA TRP A 345 6.63 -8.71 -19.24
C TRP A 345 6.41 -9.90 -20.16
N THR A 346 5.16 -10.09 -20.57
CA THR A 346 4.76 -11.01 -21.64
C THR A 346 3.74 -10.33 -22.54
N THR A 347 3.79 -10.61 -23.83
CA THR A 347 2.80 -10.13 -24.79
C THR A 347 1.50 -10.91 -24.67
N THR A 348 0.39 -10.26 -25.02
CA THR A 348 -0.93 -10.87 -25.22
C THR A 348 -1.46 -10.48 -26.60
N GLU A 349 -2.69 -10.87 -26.95
CA GLU A 349 -3.37 -10.30 -28.13
C GLU A 349 -3.77 -8.83 -27.90
N GLU A 350 -3.93 -8.43 -26.64
CA GLU A 350 -4.18 -7.07 -26.18
C GLU A 350 -2.86 -6.43 -25.73
N TYR A 351 -2.84 -5.72 -24.60
CA TYR A 351 -1.65 -5.10 -24.03
C TYR A 351 -0.71 -6.12 -23.37
N PRO A 352 0.60 -5.85 -23.30
CA PRO A 352 1.53 -6.58 -22.47
C PRO A 352 1.10 -6.59 -21.00
N VAL A 353 1.23 -7.74 -20.37
CA VAL A 353 0.95 -7.95 -18.94
C VAL A 353 2.20 -8.45 -18.24
N HIS A 354 2.19 -8.44 -16.90
CA HIS A 354 3.27 -9.08 -16.17
C HIS A 354 3.18 -10.60 -16.28
N GLN A 355 4.32 -11.27 -16.26
CA GLN A 355 4.37 -12.73 -16.29
C GLN A 355 3.66 -13.36 -15.08
N TRP A 356 3.70 -12.72 -13.90
CA TRP A 356 3.02 -13.19 -12.69
C TRP A 356 1.49 -13.19 -12.78
N GLU A 357 0.91 -12.45 -13.74
CA GLU A 357 -0.54 -12.44 -13.96
C GLU A 357 -1.02 -13.74 -14.63
N ARG A 358 -0.11 -14.56 -15.17
CA ARG A 358 -0.48 -15.86 -15.74
C ARG A 358 -0.57 -16.91 -14.63
N PRO A 359 -1.55 -17.84 -14.67
CA PRO A 359 -1.83 -18.83 -13.61
C PRO A 359 -0.69 -19.78 -13.20
N ALA A 360 0.51 -19.68 -13.80
CA ALA A 360 1.61 -20.63 -13.65
C ALA A 360 2.91 -20.00 -13.08
N VAL A 361 2.91 -18.74 -12.64
CA VAL A 361 4.11 -18.06 -12.14
C VAL A 361 3.85 -17.47 -10.75
N ASP A 362 4.70 -17.81 -9.77
CA ASP A 362 4.68 -17.19 -8.44
C ASP A 362 5.11 -15.72 -8.56
N PRO A 363 4.29 -14.74 -8.10
CA PRO A 363 4.62 -13.31 -8.17
C PRO A 363 5.91 -12.93 -7.45
N LEU A 364 6.35 -13.71 -6.45
CA LEU A 364 7.53 -13.40 -5.65
C LEU A 364 8.84 -13.79 -6.31
N ASP A 365 8.86 -14.80 -7.19
CA ASP A 365 10.08 -15.25 -7.86
C ASP A 365 10.70 -14.17 -8.77
N GLN A 366 9.88 -13.23 -9.24
CA GLN A 366 10.29 -12.15 -10.17
C GLN A 366 10.89 -10.93 -9.48
N TRP A 367 10.68 -10.78 -8.16
CA TRP A 367 11.01 -9.54 -7.44
C TRP A 367 11.91 -9.77 -6.23
N GLN A 368 12.45 -10.99 -6.03
CA GLN A 368 13.44 -11.23 -4.99
C GLN A 368 14.73 -10.47 -5.28
N VAL A 369 15.25 -9.74 -4.29
CA VAL A 369 16.67 -9.38 -4.26
C VAL A 369 17.45 -10.70 -4.28
N PRO A 370 18.41 -10.92 -5.20
CA PRO A 370 19.14 -12.16 -5.23
C PRO A 370 19.71 -12.40 -3.83
N THR A 371 19.39 -13.56 -3.25
CA THR A 371 20.08 -14.02 -2.05
C THR A 371 21.57 -13.92 -2.37
N PRO A 372 22.41 -13.22 -1.58
CA PRO A 372 23.83 -13.19 -1.87
C PRO A 372 24.27 -14.64 -1.98
N THR A 373 24.66 -15.04 -3.19
CA THR A 373 25.22 -16.36 -3.43
C THR A 373 26.32 -16.50 -2.38
N ALA A 374 26.19 -17.50 -1.51
CA ALA A 374 27.21 -17.76 -0.50
C ALA A 374 28.55 -17.73 -1.22
N ALA A 375 29.46 -16.87 -0.75
CA ALA A 375 30.77 -16.74 -1.36
C ALA A 375 31.33 -18.15 -1.55
N PRO A 376 31.90 -18.48 -2.73
CA PRO A 376 32.47 -19.79 -2.96
C PRO A 376 33.41 -20.10 -1.79
N PRO A 377 33.36 -21.32 -1.21
CA PRO A 377 34.18 -21.65 -0.06
C PRO A 377 35.62 -21.29 -0.38
N THR A 378 36.23 -20.47 0.49
CA THR A 378 37.66 -20.17 0.41
C THR A 378 38.38 -21.52 0.24
N PRO A 379 39.17 -21.72 -0.82
CA PRO A 379 39.81 -23.00 -1.04
C PRO A 379 40.63 -23.35 0.20
N THR A 380 40.25 -24.43 0.86
CA THR A 380 41.02 -25.00 1.97
C THR A 380 42.39 -25.33 1.42
N GLN A 381 43.39 -24.53 1.77
CA GLN A 381 44.76 -24.85 1.41
C GLN A 381 45.09 -26.22 1.99
N THR A 382 45.35 -27.18 1.10
CA THR A 382 45.90 -28.47 1.47
C THR A 382 47.25 -28.20 2.15
N PRO A 383 47.55 -28.76 3.33
CA PRO A 383 48.84 -28.54 3.98
C PRO A 383 49.95 -29.01 3.04
N THR A 384 50.72 -28.06 2.49
CA THR A 384 51.92 -28.36 1.72
C THR A 384 52.88 -29.16 2.60
N ALA A 385 53.33 -30.31 2.09
CA ALA A 385 54.26 -31.20 2.75
C ALA A 385 55.51 -30.45 3.26
N ALA A 386 55.91 -30.78 4.49
CA ALA A 386 57.09 -30.24 5.13
C ALA A 386 58.35 -30.45 4.27
N PRO A 387 59.21 -29.43 4.09
CA PRO A 387 60.46 -29.60 3.34
C PRO A 387 61.45 -30.46 4.13
N THR A 388 62.01 -31.47 3.46
CA THR A 388 63.12 -32.30 3.92
C THR A 388 64.36 -31.44 4.20
N PRO A 389 65.08 -31.62 5.34
CA PRO A 389 66.24 -30.80 5.66
C PRO A 389 67.42 -31.08 4.73
N SER A 390 67.99 -30.02 4.16
CA SER A 390 69.25 -30.04 3.40
C SER A 390 70.43 -29.75 4.33
N PRO A 391 71.60 -30.41 4.16
CA PRO A 391 72.66 -30.43 5.16
C PRO A 391 73.44 -29.10 5.31
N THR A 392 73.86 -28.88 6.54
CA THR A 392 74.66 -27.76 7.07
C THR A 392 76.03 -27.61 6.39
N PRO A 393 76.43 -26.39 6.00
CA PRO A 393 77.83 -26.01 5.90
C PRO A 393 78.30 -25.28 7.16
N THR A 394 79.54 -25.60 7.54
CA THR A 394 80.30 -25.20 8.72
C THR A 394 80.74 -23.73 8.73
N SER A 395 80.97 -23.27 9.97
CA SER A 395 81.51 -22.00 10.47
C SER A 395 82.60 -21.28 9.67
N SER A 396 82.61 -19.93 9.74
CA SER A 396 83.72 -19.16 10.34
C SER A 396 83.44 -17.64 10.39
N GLY A 397 83.45 -17.08 11.60
CA GLY A 397 84.11 -15.81 11.99
C GLY A 397 83.71 -14.46 11.37
N GLY A 398 83.39 -13.46 12.22
CA GLY A 398 83.58 -12.05 11.85
C GLY A 398 82.69 -10.99 12.52
N ALA A 399 83.03 -10.61 13.75
CA ALA A 399 83.01 -9.27 14.38
C ALA A 399 82.33 -8.02 13.73
N PHE A 400 81.49 -7.36 14.56
CA PHE A 400 81.36 -5.90 14.90
C PHE A 400 81.02 -4.79 13.86
N ALA A 401 79.97 -3.99 14.18
CA ALA A 401 79.83 -2.49 14.20
C ALA A 401 78.33 -2.10 14.02
N VAL A 402 77.57 -1.56 14.99
CA VAL A 402 77.47 -0.23 15.65
C VAL A 402 77.08 0.97 14.74
N GLY A 403 75.82 1.43 14.87
CA GLY A 403 75.35 2.84 14.86
C GLY A 403 74.56 3.35 13.63
N PRO A 404 73.85 4.51 13.71
CA PRO A 404 72.80 4.89 14.69
C PRO A 404 71.57 5.64 14.08
N GLY A 405 70.48 5.79 14.88
CA GLY A 405 69.50 6.91 14.83
C GLY A 405 68.44 6.90 13.70
N PHE A 406 67.17 7.28 13.86
CA PHE A 406 66.50 8.21 14.78
C PHE A 406 65.02 7.79 15.00
N GLY A 407 64.46 8.24 16.14
CA GLY A 407 63.09 7.98 16.59
C GLY A 407 62.00 8.94 16.05
N PRO A 408 60.79 8.92 16.66
CA PRO A 408 59.54 9.36 16.05
C PRO A 408 59.21 10.84 16.32
N VAL A 409 58.40 11.45 15.45
CA VAL A 409 57.76 12.75 15.70
C VAL A 409 56.26 12.56 15.85
N ALA A 410 55.77 12.80 17.06
CA ALA A 410 54.39 13.16 17.35
C ALA A 410 54.31 14.69 17.50
N VAL A 411 53.11 15.28 17.32
CA VAL A 411 52.45 16.24 18.26
C VAL A 411 51.31 17.04 17.59
N LEU A 412 50.13 16.94 18.25
CA LEU A 412 48.98 17.85 18.52
C LEU A 412 48.38 18.75 17.42
N VAL A 413 47.05 18.72 17.16
CA VAL A 413 45.85 19.17 17.93
C VAL A 413 45.65 20.70 17.97
N ALA A 414 44.51 21.18 17.47
CA ALA A 414 43.69 22.23 18.13
C ALA A 414 42.26 22.29 17.58
N VAL A 415 41.29 22.25 18.51
CA VAL A 415 39.86 22.54 18.39
C VAL A 415 39.63 23.98 18.85
N ALA A 416 38.69 24.72 18.24
CA ALA A 416 38.00 25.85 18.89
C ALA A 416 36.64 26.14 18.25
N ALA A 417 35.68 26.53 19.10
CA ALA A 417 34.26 26.71 18.84
C ALA A 417 33.79 28.15 19.13
N LEU A 418 32.48 28.37 18.88
CA LEU A 418 31.51 29.32 19.51
C LEU A 418 31.06 30.62 18.78
N ALA A 419 29.80 30.57 18.33
CA ALA A 419 28.58 31.37 18.67
C ALA A 419 28.55 32.92 18.70
N VAL A 420 27.41 33.53 18.30
CA VAL A 420 26.47 34.35 19.14
C VAL A 420 25.33 35.08 18.33
N LEU A 421 24.08 34.93 18.84
CA LEU A 421 22.82 35.75 18.92
C LEU A 421 22.36 36.72 17.79
N ALA A 422 21.10 36.77 17.32
CA ALA A 422 19.74 37.02 17.91
C ALA A 422 19.31 38.50 18.02
N VAL A 423 18.19 38.92 17.36
CA VAL A 423 17.35 40.12 17.71
C VAL A 423 15.87 39.92 17.33
N ARG A 424 15.00 40.47 18.19
CA ARG A 424 13.52 40.40 18.29
C ARG A 424 12.73 41.29 17.30
N ARG A 425 11.43 40.94 17.20
CA ARG A 425 10.27 41.68 16.65
C ARG A 425 9.97 43.01 17.37
N PRO A 426 9.07 43.83 16.78
CA PRO A 426 7.79 44.17 17.40
C PRO A 426 6.60 43.40 16.81
#